data_AF-A0A3S0G941-F1
#
_entry.id   AF-A0A3S0G941-F1
#
_cell.length_a   1.000
_cell.length_b   1.000
_cell.length_c   1.000
_cell.angle_alpha   90.00
_cell.angle_beta   90.00
_cell.angle_gamma   90.00
#
_symmetry.space_group_name_H-M   'P 1'
#
loop_
_entity.id
_entity.type
_entity.pdbx_description
1 polymer ?
#
loop_
_entity_poly.entity_id
_entity_poly.type
_entity_poly.pdbx_seq_one_letter_code
_entity_poly.pdbx_strand_id
1 'polypeptide(L)'
;MTTPSFFRFERDGAVVHLVMNRPERSNAMSADFWTELPRLMAELGRDPSVRCAIISGEGRNFTGGMDLSAFADIAKLFDSEPGRAAYAMREVILDLQNAFNAIERVPFPVIAAIHGACIGAGVDLITACDMRIASADAYFAVEEIHIGMAADVGTLQRLPKLIAPAVAAELAYTGRRASAEEAKGFGLVSAVHADRDAVSVAAFELARAVAEKSPLAIAGIKRNLAYARDHSVADGLDYIATWNGGMLRAGDLMAAVQAKMAKQAAAFPDLLRST
;
A
#
# COMPACT_ATOMS: atom_id res chain seq x y z
N MET A 1 2.58 19.72 -13.82
CA MET A 1 2.72 18.28 -13.55
C MET A 1 2.05 17.53 -14.68
N THR A 2 2.72 16.56 -15.28
CA THR A 2 2.14 15.68 -16.29
C THR A 2 1.04 14.86 -15.65
N THR A 3 -0.16 14.89 -16.23
CA THR A 3 -1.29 14.05 -15.82
C THR A 3 -0.83 12.59 -15.86
N PRO A 4 -0.96 11.84 -14.74
CA PRO A 4 -0.62 10.43 -14.72
C PRO A 4 -1.48 9.66 -15.73
N SER A 5 -0.84 8.74 -16.42
CA SER A 5 -1.45 7.92 -17.47
C SER A 5 -1.97 6.59 -16.92
N PHE A 6 -1.33 6.05 -15.86
CA PHE A 6 -1.71 4.78 -15.27
C PHE A 6 -2.78 4.93 -14.18
N PHE A 7 -2.76 6.06 -13.46
CA PHE A 7 -3.65 6.31 -12.34
C PHE A 7 -4.66 7.41 -12.64
N ARG A 8 -5.94 7.15 -12.38
CA ARG A 8 -6.98 8.18 -12.25
C ARG A 8 -7.07 8.63 -10.79
N PHE A 9 -7.34 9.93 -10.61
CA PHE A 9 -7.44 10.58 -9.31
C PHE A 9 -8.87 10.97 -9.00
N GLU A 10 -9.33 10.58 -7.83
CA GLU A 10 -10.58 11.04 -7.23
C GLU A 10 -10.27 11.58 -5.84
N ARG A 11 -10.98 12.63 -5.42
CA ARG A 11 -10.75 13.29 -4.14
C ARG A 11 -12.05 13.53 -3.41
N ASP A 12 -12.09 13.14 -2.14
CA ASP A 12 -13.21 13.37 -1.22
C ASP A 12 -12.67 14.01 0.06
N GLY A 13 -12.72 15.34 0.10
CA GLY A 13 -12.11 16.14 1.18
C GLY A 13 -10.61 15.84 1.34
N ALA A 14 -10.28 15.20 2.47
CA ALA A 14 -8.91 14.84 2.84
C ALA A 14 -8.52 13.39 2.43
N VAL A 15 -9.42 12.66 1.76
CA VAL A 15 -9.17 11.34 1.21
C VAL A 15 -8.83 11.45 -0.28
N VAL A 16 -7.74 10.81 -0.69
CA VAL A 16 -7.36 10.68 -2.11
C VAL A 16 -7.53 9.24 -2.55
N HIS A 17 -8.19 9.04 -3.68
CA HIS A 17 -8.43 7.74 -4.28
C HIS A 17 -7.65 7.62 -5.60
N LEU A 18 -6.72 6.67 -5.62
CA LEU A 18 -5.88 6.31 -6.75
C LEU A 18 -6.45 5.06 -7.41
N VAL A 19 -6.97 5.22 -8.63
CA VAL A 19 -7.56 4.12 -9.38
C VAL A 19 -6.60 3.70 -10.49
N MET A 20 -6.08 2.48 -10.44
CA MET A 20 -5.34 1.90 -11.58
C MET A 20 -6.29 1.78 -12.77
N ASN A 21 -5.92 2.37 -13.91
CA ASN A 21 -6.85 2.67 -15.01
C ASN A 21 -6.40 2.07 -16.35
N ARG A 22 -6.07 0.76 -16.35
CA ARG A 22 -5.84 -0.04 -17.56
C ARG A 22 -6.72 -1.30 -17.56
N PRO A 23 -8.05 -1.16 -17.43
CA PRO A 23 -8.96 -2.28 -17.23
C PRO A 23 -8.91 -3.32 -18.35
N GLU A 24 -8.64 -2.90 -19.59
CA GLU A 24 -8.49 -3.75 -20.77
C GLU A 24 -7.27 -4.67 -20.71
N ARG A 25 -6.31 -4.37 -19.84
CA ARG A 25 -5.12 -5.20 -19.53
C ARG A 25 -5.16 -5.73 -18.09
N SER A 26 -6.33 -5.75 -17.45
CA SER A 26 -6.47 -6.09 -16.02
C SER A 26 -5.51 -5.30 -15.13
N ASN A 27 -5.25 -4.02 -15.44
CA ASN A 27 -4.33 -3.17 -14.68
C ASN A 27 -2.92 -3.76 -14.52
N ALA A 28 -2.42 -4.48 -15.53
CA ALA A 28 -1.03 -4.93 -15.57
C ALA A 28 -0.07 -3.73 -15.46
N MET A 29 0.92 -3.83 -14.57
CA MET A 29 1.83 -2.76 -14.16
C MET A 29 2.92 -2.52 -15.22
N SER A 30 2.69 -1.52 -16.09
CA SER A 30 3.65 -1.05 -17.11
C SER A 30 4.73 -0.15 -16.50
N ALA A 31 5.71 0.26 -17.31
CA ALA A 31 6.73 1.24 -16.90
C ALA A 31 6.15 2.52 -16.30
N ASP A 32 4.99 2.98 -16.80
CA ASP A 32 4.28 4.14 -16.26
C ASP A 32 3.85 3.92 -14.81
N PHE A 33 3.37 2.72 -14.43
CA PHE A 33 3.03 2.41 -13.04
C PHE A 33 4.23 2.58 -12.12
N TRP A 34 5.36 1.96 -12.50
CA TRP A 34 6.59 1.95 -11.70
C TRP A 34 7.21 3.34 -11.56
N THR A 35 6.99 4.22 -12.53
CA THR A 35 7.44 5.62 -12.51
C THR A 35 6.46 6.53 -11.78
N GLU A 36 5.16 6.37 -12.02
CA GLU A 36 4.12 7.24 -11.49
C GLU A 36 3.86 6.99 -10.01
N LEU A 37 3.74 5.73 -9.56
CA LEU A 37 3.39 5.43 -8.16
C LEU A 37 4.34 6.10 -7.14
N PRO A 38 5.68 5.94 -7.20
CA PRO A 38 6.57 6.58 -6.23
C PRO A 38 6.52 8.11 -6.32
N ARG A 39 6.38 8.68 -7.52
CA ARG A 39 6.21 10.12 -7.73
C ARG A 39 4.94 10.61 -7.05
N LEU A 40 3.81 9.95 -7.30
CA LEU A 40 2.51 10.31 -6.74
C LEU A 40 2.49 10.17 -5.22
N MET A 41 3.06 9.09 -4.67
CA MET A 41 3.22 8.95 -3.21
C MET A 41 4.06 10.07 -2.62
N ALA A 42 5.15 10.48 -3.29
CA ALA A 42 5.99 11.59 -2.83
C ALA A 42 5.32 12.97 -2.96
N GLU A 43 4.47 13.17 -3.97
CA GLU A 43 3.65 14.37 -4.14
C GLU A 43 2.57 14.44 -3.05
N LEU A 44 1.78 13.37 -2.89
CA LEU A 44 0.74 13.28 -1.87
C LEU A 44 1.31 13.36 -0.45
N GLY A 45 2.47 12.74 -0.20
CA GLY A 45 3.16 12.80 1.10
C GLY A 45 3.62 14.20 1.51
N ARG A 46 3.66 15.16 0.58
CA ARG A 46 3.93 16.58 0.84
C ARG A 46 2.68 17.45 0.82
N ASP A 47 1.53 16.92 0.38
CA ASP A 47 0.27 17.66 0.41
C ASP A 47 -0.30 17.64 1.85
N PRO A 48 -0.32 18.80 2.54
CA PRO A 48 -0.81 18.88 3.92
C PRO A 48 -2.26 18.42 4.08
N SER A 49 -3.04 18.51 3.01
CA SER A 49 -4.48 18.26 3.03
C SER A 49 -4.86 16.80 2.83
N VAL A 50 -3.89 15.90 2.58
CA VAL A 50 -4.11 14.45 2.46
C VAL A 50 -3.96 13.77 3.81
N ARG A 51 -5.00 13.05 4.24
CA ARG A 51 -5.03 12.34 5.53
C ARG A 51 -5.20 10.84 5.42
N CYS A 52 -5.63 10.33 4.27
CA CYS A 52 -5.68 8.91 3.95
C CYS A 52 -5.71 8.73 2.43
N ALA A 53 -5.18 7.63 1.92
CA ALA A 53 -5.30 7.27 0.52
C ALA A 53 -5.95 5.89 0.34
N ILE A 54 -6.66 5.73 -0.78
CA ILE A 54 -7.23 4.45 -1.22
C ILE A 54 -6.57 4.10 -2.55
N ILE A 55 -6.16 2.85 -2.74
CA ILE A 55 -5.74 2.29 -4.02
C ILE A 55 -6.75 1.23 -4.44
N SER A 56 -7.29 1.36 -5.65
CA SER A 56 -8.21 0.39 -6.27
C SER A 56 -7.86 0.14 -7.75
N GLY A 57 -8.52 -0.84 -8.37
CA GLY A 57 -8.44 -1.08 -9.81
C GLY A 57 -9.73 -0.72 -10.54
N GLU A 58 -9.61 -0.26 -11.79
CA GLU A 58 -10.73 -0.16 -12.71
C GLU A 58 -11.05 -1.50 -13.38
N GLY A 59 -12.30 -1.70 -13.78
CA GLY A 59 -12.73 -2.89 -14.51
C GLY A 59 -12.86 -4.13 -13.65
N ARG A 60 -12.60 -5.32 -14.23
CA ARG A 60 -12.93 -6.61 -13.62
C ARG A 60 -11.99 -7.04 -12.49
N ASN A 61 -10.73 -6.63 -12.54
CA ASN A 61 -9.69 -7.10 -11.63
C ASN A 61 -9.02 -5.92 -10.96
N PHE A 62 -8.52 -6.13 -9.74
CA PHE A 62 -7.61 -5.19 -9.08
C PHE A 62 -6.33 -5.03 -9.90
N THR A 63 -5.56 -6.11 -10.09
CA THR A 63 -4.41 -6.13 -11.02
C THR A 63 -3.99 -7.54 -11.44
N GLY A 64 -3.55 -7.67 -12.69
CA GLY A 64 -2.89 -8.84 -13.27
C GLY A 64 -1.39 -8.93 -12.97
N GLY A 65 -0.83 -8.03 -12.14
CA GLY A 65 0.59 -8.04 -11.78
C GLY A 65 1.47 -7.30 -12.80
N MET A 66 2.73 -7.71 -12.94
CA MET A 66 3.68 -7.06 -13.83
C MET A 66 3.28 -7.21 -15.31
N ASP A 67 3.39 -6.13 -16.09
CA ASP A 67 3.18 -6.18 -17.53
C ASP A 67 4.31 -7.00 -18.18
N LEU A 68 3.95 -8.01 -18.98
CA LEU A 68 4.93 -8.93 -19.58
C LEU A 68 5.92 -8.23 -20.52
N SER A 69 5.57 -7.04 -21.03
CA SER A 69 6.47 -6.24 -21.85
C SER A 69 7.74 -5.79 -21.09
N ALA A 70 7.69 -5.70 -19.75
CA ALA A 70 8.86 -5.38 -18.92
C ALA A 70 9.99 -6.41 -19.06
N PHE A 71 9.66 -7.69 -19.30
CA PHE A 71 10.66 -8.75 -19.44
C PHE A 71 11.48 -8.63 -20.73
N ALA A 72 10.96 -7.96 -21.76
CA ALA A 72 11.70 -7.75 -23.00
C ALA A 72 12.91 -6.81 -22.82
N ASP A 73 12.79 -5.82 -21.93
CA ASP A 73 13.91 -4.92 -21.61
C ASP A 73 14.91 -5.58 -20.66
N ILE A 74 14.43 -6.36 -19.69
CA ILE A 74 15.25 -7.21 -18.82
C ILE A 74 16.08 -8.19 -19.66
N ALA A 75 15.48 -8.81 -20.69
CA ALA A 75 16.17 -9.78 -21.53
C ALA A 75 17.42 -9.21 -22.21
N LYS A 76 17.41 -7.93 -22.60
CA LYS A 76 18.55 -7.26 -23.24
C LYS A 76 19.77 -7.15 -22.32
N LEU A 77 19.58 -7.18 -21.00
CA LEU A 77 20.68 -7.17 -20.04
C LEU A 77 21.46 -8.48 -20.06
N PHE A 78 20.82 -9.60 -20.41
CA PHE A 78 21.48 -10.92 -20.45
C PHE A 78 22.49 -11.07 -21.60
N ASP A 79 22.43 -10.22 -22.62
CA ASP A 79 23.40 -10.22 -23.73
C ASP A 79 24.70 -9.45 -23.39
N SER A 80 24.79 -8.84 -22.20
CA SER A 80 25.96 -8.07 -21.75
C SER A 80 26.95 -8.91 -20.93
N GLU A 81 28.14 -8.36 -20.65
CA GLU A 81 29.11 -8.98 -19.74
C GLU A 81 28.44 -9.28 -18.37
N PRO A 82 28.54 -10.52 -17.84
CA PRO A 82 27.72 -10.97 -16.71
C PRO A 82 27.79 -10.10 -15.45
N GLY A 83 28.97 -9.62 -15.07
CA GLY A 83 29.13 -8.79 -13.87
C GLY A 83 28.42 -7.44 -14.00
N ARG A 84 28.54 -6.78 -15.16
CA ARG A 84 27.85 -5.52 -15.47
C ARG A 84 26.33 -5.70 -15.59
N ALA A 85 25.89 -6.79 -16.22
CA ALA A 85 24.47 -7.14 -16.33
C ALA A 85 23.83 -7.33 -14.94
N ALA A 86 24.50 -8.07 -14.05
CA ALA A 86 24.03 -8.30 -12.69
C ALA A 86 23.93 -6.99 -11.87
N TYR A 87 24.92 -6.10 -12.00
CA TYR A 87 24.88 -4.79 -11.35
C TYR A 87 23.70 -3.95 -11.85
N ALA A 88 23.50 -3.87 -13.18
CA ALA A 88 22.38 -3.13 -13.76
C ALA A 88 21.02 -3.70 -13.32
N MET A 89 20.88 -5.03 -13.29
CA MET A 89 19.67 -5.70 -12.82
C MET A 89 19.36 -5.37 -11.36
N ARG A 90 20.37 -5.33 -10.50
CA ARG A 90 20.20 -4.93 -9.10
C ARG A 90 19.61 -3.54 -8.97
N GLU A 91 20.09 -2.57 -9.73
CA GLU A 91 19.57 -1.20 -9.69
C GLU A 91 18.12 -1.14 -10.18
N VAL A 92 17.78 -1.88 -11.26
CA VAL A 92 16.39 -2.00 -11.72
C VAL A 92 15.49 -2.56 -10.62
N ILE A 93 15.89 -3.64 -9.95
CA ILE A 93 15.10 -4.25 -8.87
C ILE A 93 14.91 -3.26 -7.70
N LEU A 94 15.95 -2.51 -7.32
CA LEU A 94 15.85 -1.50 -6.26
C LEU A 94 14.89 -0.37 -6.62
N ASP A 95 14.87 0.06 -7.89
CA ASP A 95 13.93 1.07 -8.38
C ASP A 95 12.48 0.56 -8.36
N LEU A 96 12.25 -0.70 -8.75
CA LEU A 96 10.93 -1.34 -8.66
C LEU A 96 10.46 -1.48 -7.21
N GLN A 97 11.33 -1.94 -6.31
CA GLN A 97 11.05 -1.99 -4.87
C GLN A 97 10.71 -0.60 -4.31
N ASN A 98 11.36 0.45 -4.82
CA ASN A 98 11.14 1.82 -4.38
C ASN A 98 9.70 2.30 -4.65
N ALA A 99 9.03 1.79 -5.69
CA ALA A 99 7.64 2.11 -5.99
C ALA A 99 6.71 1.73 -4.83
N PHE A 100 6.83 0.51 -4.30
CA PHE A 100 6.03 0.06 -3.16
C PHE A 100 6.55 0.59 -1.82
N ASN A 101 7.86 0.77 -1.65
CA ASN A 101 8.41 1.43 -0.46
C ASN A 101 7.88 2.87 -0.29
N ALA A 102 7.48 3.53 -1.38
CA ALA A 102 6.89 4.86 -1.29
C ALA A 102 5.58 4.89 -0.50
N ILE A 103 4.80 3.80 -0.53
CA ILE A 103 3.56 3.64 0.23
C ILE A 103 3.84 3.59 1.75
N GLU A 104 4.89 2.89 2.17
CA GLU A 104 5.26 2.80 3.61
C GLU A 104 5.79 4.15 4.14
N ARG A 105 6.39 4.98 3.26
CA ARG A 105 7.02 6.25 3.63
C ARG A 105 6.08 7.45 3.77
N VAL A 106 4.89 7.43 3.15
CA VAL A 106 3.94 8.55 3.31
C VAL A 106 3.43 8.64 4.76
N PRO A 107 3.14 9.86 5.27
CA PRO A 107 2.77 10.05 6.66
C PRO A 107 1.31 9.70 6.98
N PHE A 108 0.54 9.21 6.01
CA PHE A 108 -0.86 8.83 6.17
C PHE A 108 -1.08 7.36 5.78
N PRO A 109 -2.16 6.71 6.26
CA PRO A 109 -2.48 5.33 5.92
C PRO A 109 -2.98 5.20 4.49
N VAL A 110 -2.64 4.08 3.86
CA VAL A 110 -3.06 3.67 2.51
C VAL A 110 -3.87 2.39 2.60
N ILE A 111 -5.09 2.42 2.06
CA ILE A 111 -6.03 1.30 2.02
C ILE A 111 -6.01 0.67 0.63
N ALA A 112 -5.82 -0.64 0.55
CA ALA A 112 -6.06 -1.41 -0.67
C ALA A 112 -7.52 -1.89 -0.70
N ALA A 113 -8.28 -1.44 -1.70
CA ALA A 113 -9.66 -1.84 -1.98
C ALA A 113 -9.66 -2.84 -3.15
N ILE A 114 -9.73 -4.14 -2.83
CA ILE A 114 -9.37 -5.21 -3.76
C ILE A 114 -10.62 -5.94 -4.26
N HIS A 115 -10.69 -6.17 -5.57
CA HIS A 115 -11.70 -7.03 -6.20
C HIS A 115 -11.10 -7.88 -7.32
N GLY A 116 -11.75 -9.00 -7.63
CA GLY A 116 -11.25 -9.92 -8.66
C GLY A 116 -9.78 -10.33 -8.45
N ALA A 117 -9.00 -10.40 -9.53
CA ALA A 117 -7.61 -10.85 -9.47
C ALA A 117 -6.68 -9.82 -8.78
N CYS A 118 -5.84 -10.30 -7.85
CA CYS A 118 -4.69 -9.61 -7.30
C CYS A 118 -3.48 -10.57 -7.32
N ILE A 119 -2.69 -10.54 -8.39
CA ILE A 119 -1.67 -11.57 -8.65
C ILE A 119 -0.26 -10.97 -8.83
N GLY A 120 0.77 -11.74 -8.50
CA GLY A 120 2.18 -11.37 -8.59
C GLY A 120 2.46 -10.05 -7.87
N ALA A 121 3.05 -9.08 -8.59
CA ALA A 121 3.28 -7.71 -8.10
C ALA A 121 2.05 -7.02 -7.49
N GLY A 122 0.82 -7.48 -7.75
CA GLY A 122 -0.37 -7.07 -7.02
C GLY A 122 -0.32 -7.41 -5.53
N VAL A 123 0.20 -8.58 -5.17
CA VAL A 123 0.44 -8.99 -3.78
C VAL A 123 1.53 -8.12 -3.15
N ASP A 124 2.60 -7.82 -3.88
CA ASP A 124 3.67 -6.91 -3.43
C ASP A 124 3.14 -5.51 -3.12
N LEU A 125 2.22 -5.01 -3.96
CA LEU A 125 1.52 -3.75 -3.76
C LEU A 125 0.69 -3.77 -2.48
N ILE A 126 -0.23 -4.73 -2.32
CA ILE A 126 -1.17 -4.72 -1.18
C ILE A 126 -0.48 -5.01 0.16
N THR A 127 0.63 -5.76 0.14
CA THR A 127 1.41 -6.03 1.35
C THR A 127 2.21 -4.80 1.80
N ALA A 128 2.41 -3.80 0.93
CA ALA A 128 2.96 -2.49 1.27
C ALA A 128 1.90 -1.49 1.77
N CYS A 129 0.60 -1.74 1.53
CA CYS A 129 -0.49 -0.94 2.08
C CYS A 129 -0.67 -1.17 3.59
N ASP A 130 -1.26 -0.20 4.29
CA ASP A 130 -1.48 -0.28 5.74
C ASP A 130 -2.71 -1.15 6.06
N MET A 131 -3.74 -1.08 5.22
CA MET A 131 -5.02 -1.79 5.41
C MET A 131 -5.46 -2.43 4.09
N ARG A 132 -6.14 -3.57 4.17
CA ARG A 132 -6.63 -4.34 3.01
C ARG A 132 -8.05 -4.84 3.27
N ILE A 133 -8.96 -4.55 2.34
CA ILE A 133 -10.31 -5.10 2.31
C ILE A 133 -10.59 -5.62 0.90
N ALA A 134 -11.43 -6.65 0.80
CA ALA A 134 -11.66 -7.35 -0.46
C ALA A 134 -13.13 -7.63 -0.75
N SER A 135 -13.47 -7.82 -2.02
CA SER A 135 -14.77 -8.37 -2.42
C SER A 135 -14.75 -9.90 -2.34
N ALA A 136 -15.92 -10.51 -2.31
CA ALA A 136 -16.06 -11.96 -2.19
C ALA A 136 -15.48 -12.73 -3.39
N ASP A 137 -15.43 -12.10 -4.57
CA ASP A 137 -14.85 -12.67 -5.78
C ASP A 137 -13.33 -12.44 -5.91
N ALA A 138 -12.72 -11.76 -4.93
CA ALA A 138 -11.29 -11.51 -4.95
C ALA A 138 -10.48 -12.78 -4.72
N TYR A 139 -9.30 -12.86 -5.35
CA TYR A 139 -8.32 -13.89 -5.06
C TYR A 139 -6.88 -13.37 -5.20
N PHE A 140 -5.98 -14.02 -4.48
CA PHE A 140 -4.59 -13.61 -4.32
C PHE A 140 -3.66 -14.75 -4.76
N ALA A 141 -2.59 -14.43 -5.49
CA ALA A 141 -1.59 -15.42 -5.88
C ALA A 141 -0.19 -14.79 -5.95
N VAL A 142 0.79 -15.46 -5.34
CA VAL A 142 2.22 -15.16 -5.53
C VAL A 142 2.64 -15.87 -6.81
N GLU A 143 2.57 -15.18 -7.94
CA GLU A 143 2.56 -15.79 -9.28
C GLU A 143 3.98 -16.00 -9.86
N GLU A 144 5.00 -15.37 -9.27
CA GLU A 144 6.35 -15.24 -9.86
C GLU A 144 7.04 -16.58 -10.15
N ILE A 145 6.74 -17.63 -9.39
CA ILE A 145 7.33 -18.95 -9.61
C ILE A 145 6.92 -19.56 -10.96
N HIS A 146 5.75 -19.19 -11.48
CA HIS A 146 5.24 -19.70 -12.76
C HIS A 146 5.99 -19.11 -13.96
N ILE A 147 6.75 -18.03 -13.76
CA ILE A 147 7.68 -17.47 -14.74
C ILE A 147 9.15 -17.73 -14.38
N GLY A 148 9.42 -18.63 -13.42
CA GLY A 148 10.77 -19.04 -13.04
C GLY A 148 11.52 -18.04 -12.16
N MET A 149 10.81 -17.19 -11.42
CA MET A 149 11.39 -16.12 -10.62
C MET A 149 10.93 -16.20 -9.16
N ALA A 150 11.79 -15.80 -8.23
CA ALA A 150 11.37 -15.53 -6.85
C ALA A 150 10.82 -14.10 -6.77
N ALA A 151 9.70 -13.90 -6.07
CA ALA A 151 9.15 -12.55 -5.87
C ALA A 151 10.17 -11.64 -5.18
N ASP A 152 10.48 -10.50 -5.79
CA ASP A 152 11.65 -9.68 -5.45
C ASP A 152 11.30 -8.20 -5.20
N VAL A 153 10.03 -7.80 -5.31
CA VAL A 153 9.59 -6.41 -5.09
C VAL A 153 8.86 -6.17 -3.78
N GLY A 154 8.72 -7.21 -2.93
CA GLY A 154 8.32 -7.04 -1.53
C GLY A 154 7.56 -8.18 -0.86
N THR A 155 6.88 -9.05 -1.62
CA THR A 155 6.01 -10.10 -1.06
C THR A 155 6.77 -10.96 -0.05
N LEU A 156 7.98 -11.42 -0.38
CA LEU A 156 8.78 -12.27 0.52
C LEU A 156 9.25 -11.56 1.79
N GLN A 157 9.30 -10.23 1.78
CA GLN A 157 9.74 -9.41 2.92
C GLN A 157 8.58 -8.94 3.79
N ARG A 158 7.39 -8.77 3.20
CA ARG A 158 6.20 -8.20 3.87
C ARG A 158 5.16 -9.24 4.24
N LEU A 159 4.85 -10.20 3.35
CA LEU A 159 3.78 -11.18 3.59
C LEU A 159 3.99 -12.00 4.88
N PRO A 160 5.18 -12.54 5.19
CA PRO A 160 5.40 -13.29 6.44
C PRO A 160 5.29 -12.46 7.72
N LYS A 161 5.24 -11.12 7.59
CA LYS A 161 5.03 -10.19 8.71
C LYS A 161 3.55 -9.82 8.91
N LEU A 162 2.69 -10.22 7.96
CA LEU A 162 1.25 -9.94 7.97
C LEU A 162 0.42 -11.18 8.29
N ILE A 163 0.89 -12.35 7.86
CA ILE A 163 0.16 -13.63 8.01
C ILE A 163 1.07 -14.69 8.62
N ALA A 164 0.51 -15.86 8.96
CA ALA A 164 1.29 -16.96 9.49
C ALA A 164 2.43 -17.37 8.53
N PRO A 165 3.70 -17.48 8.98
CA PRO A 165 4.84 -17.77 8.12
C PRO A 165 4.70 -19.05 7.29
N ALA A 166 4.07 -20.09 7.83
CA ALA A 166 3.81 -21.33 7.11
C ALA A 166 2.86 -21.14 5.93
N VAL A 167 1.82 -20.31 6.09
CA VAL A 167 0.88 -19.98 5.02
C VAL A 167 1.57 -19.11 3.97
N ALA A 168 2.37 -18.11 4.39
CA ALA A 168 3.15 -17.30 3.46
C ALA A 168 4.09 -18.17 2.60
N ALA A 169 4.78 -19.12 3.22
CA ALA A 169 5.65 -20.07 2.52
C ALA A 169 4.86 -20.98 1.57
N GLU A 170 3.71 -21.52 2.00
CA GLU A 170 2.83 -22.33 1.15
C GLU A 170 2.38 -21.56 -0.11
N LEU A 171 1.89 -20.33 0.06
CA LEU A 171 1.46 -19.51 -1.07
C LEU A 171 2.62 -19.19 -2.01
N ALA A 172 3.80 -18.86 -1.47
CA ALA A 172 4.98 -18.55 -2.27
C ALA A 172 5.56 -19.77 -3.01
N TYR A 173 5.53 -20.96 -2.41
CA TYR A 173 6.05 -22.19 -3.04
C TYR A 173 5.09 -22.82 -4.04
N THR A 174 3.79 -22.62 -3.87
CA THR A 174 2.77 -23.27 -4.72
C THR A 174 2.22 -22.36 -5.79
N GLY A 175 2.30 -21.04 -5.62
CA GLY A 175 1.64 -20.06 -6.49
C GLY A 175 0.12 -20.22 -6.55
N ARG A 176 -0.47 -20.99 -5.63
CA ARG A 176 -1.91 -21.25 -5.66
C ARG A 176 -2.70 -19.98 -5.40
N ARG A 177 -3.93 -19.97 -5.90
CA ARG A 177 -4.91 -18.94 -5.54
C ARG A 177 -5.39 -19.14 -4.11
N ALA A 178 -5.38 -18.06 -3.33
CA ALA A 178 -6.11 -17.94 -2.08
C ALA A 178 -7.37 -17.11 -2.31
N SER A 179 -8.52 -17.64 -1.93
CA SER A 179 -9.80 -16.92 -1.98
C SER A 179 -9.85 -15.76 -0.98
N ALA A 180 -10.78 -14.82 -1.16
CA ALA A 180 -11.03 -13.74 -0.19
C ALA A 180 -11.32 -14.26 1.23
N GLU A 181 -12.06 -15.36 1.36
CA GLU A 181 -12.39 -15.95 2.66
C GLU A 181 -11.17 -16.57 3.34
N GLU A 182 -10.34 -17.32 2.59
CA GLU A 182 -9.06 -17.81 3.13
C GLU A 182 -8.16 -16.63 3.54
N ALA A 183 -8.05 -15.61 2.68
CA ALA A 183 -7.25 -14.42 2.93
C ALA A 183 -7.67 -13.69 4.20
N LYS A 184 -8.97 -13.66 4.50
CA LYS A 184 -9.48 -13.16 5.77
C LYS A 184 -9.12 -14.10 6.93
N GLY A 185 -9.29 -15.40 6.74
CA GLY A 185 -8.99 -16.44 7.74
C GLY A 185 -7.55 -16.42 8.26
N PHE A 186 -6.57 -16.09 7.40
CA PHE A 186 -5.18 -15.96 7.80
C PHE A 186 -4.69 -14.50 7.99
N GLY A 187 -5.59 -13.51 7.89
CA GLY A 187 -5.31 -12.12 8.26
C GLY A 187 -4.69 -11.22 7.17
N LEU A 188 -4.64 -11.66 5.91
CA LEU A 188 -4.19 -10.80 4.81
C LEU A 188 -5.17 -9.65 4.56
N VAL A 189 -6.48 -9.91 4.62
CA VAL A 189 -7.53 -8.88 4.52
C VAL A 189 -8.32 -8.79 5.83
N SER A 190 -8.71 -7.59 6.24
CA SER A 190 -9.47 -7.39 7.49
C SER A 190 -10.98 -7.59 7.32
N ALA A 191 -11.50 -7.39 6.10
CA ALA A 191 -12.91 -7.56 5.78
C ALA A 191 -13.12 -8.06 4.34
N VAL A 192 -14.20 -8.81 4.16
CA VAL A 192 -14.70 -9.27 2.87
C VAL A 192 -16.11 -8.74 2.68
N HIS A 193 -16.37 -8.09 1.55
CA HIS A 193 -17.65 -7.49 1.18
C HIS A 193 -18.24 -8.20 -0.05
N ALA A 194 -19.53 -7.97 -0.33
CA ALA A 194 -20.24 -8.72 -1.37
C ALA A 194 -19.62 -8.56 -2.76
N ASP A 195 -19.25 -7.34 -3.14
CA ASP A 195 -18.78 -6.99 -4.48
C ASP A 195 -17.87 -5.73 -4.45
N ARG A 196 -17.39 -5.32 -5.62
CA ARG A 196 -16.51 -4.15 -5.80
C ARG A 196 -17.13 -2.86 -5.25
N ASP A 197 -18.42 -2.64 -5.44
CA ASP A 197 -19.09 -1.40 -5.03
C ASP A 197 -19.18 -1.33 -3.51
N ALA A 198 -19.54 -2.45 -2.87
CA ALA A 198 -19.54 -2.57 -1.42
C ALA A 198 -18.13 -2.38 -0.81
N VAL A 199 -17.08 -2.88 -1.47
CA VAL A 199 -15.69 -2.60 -1.07
C VAL A 199 -15.37 -1.12 -1.19
N SER A 200 -15.78 -0.46 -2.28
CA SER A 200 -15.54 0.98 -2.47
C SER A 200 -16.18 1.80 -1.35
N VAL A 201 -17.45 1.55 -1.05
CA VAL A 201 -18.17 2.22 0.06
C VAL A 201 -17.42 2.02 1.39
N ALA A 202 -17.09 0.77 1.73
CA ALA A 202 -16.37 0.45 2.96
C ALA A 202 -14.97 1.08 3.03
N ALA A 203 -14.26 1.16 1.91
CA ALA A 203 -12.95 1.81 1.83
C ALA A 203 -13.05 3.31 2.15
N PHE A 204 -14.03 4.00 1.58
CA PHE A 204 -14.25 5.42 1.85
C PHE A 204 -14.73 5.67 3.28
N GLU A 205 -15.59 4.83 3.84
CA GLU A 205 -15.99 4.91 5.26
C GLU A 205 -14.78 4.78 6.18
N LEU A 206 -13.93 3.77 5.95
CA LEU A 206 -12.71 3.57 6.71
C LEU A 206 -11.73 4.74 6.55
N ALA A 207 -11.54 5.24 5.32
CA ALA A 207 -10.66 6.37 5.04
C ALA A 207 -11.14 7.67 5.71
N ARG A 208 -12.44 7.95 5.70
CA ARG A 208 -13.04 9.11 6.38
C ARG A 208 -12.85 9.00 7.89
N ALA A 209 -13.08 7.82 8.47
CA ALA A 209 -12.87 7.59 9.90
C ALA A 209 -11.41 7.87 10.34
N VAL A 210 -10.43 7.55 9.48
CA VAL A 210 -9.02 7.91 9.68
C VAL A 210 -8.81 9.43 9.52
N ALA A 211 -9.38 10.04 8.47
CA ALA A 211 -9.18 11.45 8.15
C ALA A 211 -9.73 12.43 9.20
N GLU A 212 -10.69 11.98 10.02
CA GLU A 212 -11.22 12.73 11.17
C GLU A 212 -10.26 12.82 12.36
N LYS A 213 -9.16 12.04 12.38
CA LYS A 213 -8.22 12.01 13.50
C LYS A 213 -7.11 13.05 13.33
N SER A 214 -6.37 13.30 14.41
CA SER A 214 -5.16 14.14 14.36
C SER A 214 -4.17 13.54 13.35
N PRO A 215 -3.81 14.27 12.29
CA PRO A 215 -2.87 13.76 11.29
C PRO A 215 -1.47 13.57 11.88
N LEU A 216 -1.11 14.32 12.92
CA LEU A 216 0.14 14.12 13.67
C LEU A 216 0.14 12.79 14.45
N ALA A 217 -0.98 12.45 15.10
CA ALA A 217 -1.12 11.18 15.80
C ALA A 217 -1.10 10.00 14.81
N ILE A 218 -1.80 10.11 13.68
CA ILE A 218 -1.85 9.09 12.65
C ILE A 218 -0.47 8.86 12.01
N ALA A 219 0.26 9.92 11.66
CA ALA A 219 1.62 9.80 11.15
C ALA A 219 2.56 9.12 12.15
N GLY A 220 2.42 9.45 13.43
CA GLY A 220 3.14 8.78 14.51
C GLY A 220 2.80 7.29 14.61
N ILE A 221 1.52 6.92 14.53
CA ILE A 221 1.09 5.51 14.54
C ILE A 221 1.72 4.75 13.39
N LYS A 222 1.60 5.24 12.15
CA LYS A 222 2.16 4.56 10.97
C LYS A 222 3.67 4.36 11.11
N ARG A 223 4.39 5.42 11.50
CA ARG A 223 5.84 5.38 11.74
C ARG A 223 6.22 4.32 12.77
N ASN A 224 5.52 4.27 13.89
CA ASN A 224 5.85 3.39 15.01
C ASN A 224 5.42 1.94 14.78
N LEU A 225 4.33 1.69 14.06
CA LEU A 225 3.96 0.33 13.63
C LEU A 225 5.01 -0.26 12.69
N ALA A 226 5.50 0.53 11.73
CA ALA A 226 6.58 0.11 10.84
C ALA A 226 7.88 -0.15 11.61
N TYR A 227 8.22 0.71 12.59
CA TYR A 227 9.41 0.51 13.43
C TYR A 227 9.30 -0.75 14.30
N ALA A 228 8.19 -0.92 15.02
CA ALA A 228 7.97 -2.06 15.93
C ALA A 228 7.95 -3.41 15.21
N ARG A 229 7.56 -3.44 13.94
CA ARG A 229 7.61 -4.65 13.09
C ARG A 229 9.02 -5.24 12.97
N ASP A 230 10.05 -4.39 12.97
CA ASP A 230 11.42 -4.75 12.60
C ASP A 230 12.41 -4.63 13.76
N HIS A 231 11.93 -4.29 14.96
CA HIS A 231 12.75 -4.05 16.16
C HIS A 231 12.18 -4.78 17.38
N SER A 232 12.97 -4.88 18.45
CA SER A 232 12.48 -5.47 19.69
C SER A 232 11.40 -4.61 20.33
N VAL A 233 10.60 -5.19 21.23
CA VAL A 233 9.61 -4.43 22.01
C VAL A 233 10.29 -3.31 22.82
N ALA A 234 11.49 -3.56 23.36
CA ALA A 234 12.23 -2.56 24.12
C ALA A 234 12.64 -1.36 23.24
N ASP A 235 13.21 -1.62 22.06
CA ASP A 235 13.58 -0.57 21.10
C ASP A 235 12.34 0.21 20.64
N GLY A 236 11.24 -0.48 20.36
CA GLY A 236 9.98 0.14 19.94
C GLY A 236 9.37 1.05 21.02
N LEU A 237 9.42 0.64 22.29
CA LEU A 237 8.96 1.43 23.42
C LEU A 237 9.82 2.68 23.65
N ASP A 238 11.14 2.57 23.50
CA ASP A 238 12.04 3.73 23.58
C ASP A 238 11.81 4.70 22.41
N TYR A 239 11.64 4.17 21.21
CA TYR A 239 11.36 4.96 20.00
C TYR A 239 10.05 5.75 20.10
N ILE A 240 8.93 5.12 20.53
CA ILE A 240 7.65 5.82 20.71
C ILE A 240 7.70 6.82 21.88
N ALA A 241 8.45 6.53 22.95
CA ALA A 241 8.63 7.47 24.05
C ALA A 241 9.35 8.75 23.57
N THR A 242 10.42 8.59 22.79
CA THR A 242 11.13 9.71 22.14
C THR A 242 10.21 10.47 21.19
N TRP A 243 9.43 9.76 20.35
CA TRP A 243 8.47 10.38 19.44
C TRP A 243 7.42 11.21 20.19
N ASN A 244 6.72 10.63 21.15
CA ASN A 244 5.67 11.34 21.90
C ASN A 244 6.25 12.45 22.78
N GLY A 245 7.45 12.28 23.34
CA GLY A 245 8.14 13.33 24.09
C GLY A 245 8.38 14.60 23.27
N GLY A 246 8.63 14.46 21.95
CA GLY A 246 8.81 15.59 21.04
C GLY A 246 7.55 16.06 20.30
N MET A 247 6.65 15.13 19.95
CA MET A 247 5.52 15.38 19.04
C MET A 247 4.18 15.55 19.74
N LEU A 248 4.03 15.17 21.01
CA LEU A 248 2.76 15.34 21.72
C LEU A 248 2.45 16.83 21.91
N ARG A 249 1.37 17.32 21.31
CA ARG A 249 0.94 18.71 21.41
C ARG A 249 -0.35 18.84 22.22
N ALA A 250 -0.33 19.77 23.17
CA ALA A 250 -1.51 20.09 23.97
C ALA A 250 -2.71 20.55 23.12
N GLY A 251 -2.46 21.20 21.97
CA GLY A 251 -3.52 21.65 21.06
C GLY A 251 -4.41 20.51 20.58
N ASP A 252 -3.84 19.52 19.89
CA ASP A 252 -4.57 18.34 19.41
C ASP A 252 -5.20 17.55 20.57
N LEU A 253 -4.46 17.38 21.67
CA LEU A 253 -4.97 16.67 22.85
C LEU A 253 -6.23 17.35 23.41
N MET A 254 -6.17 18.66 23.64
CA MET A 254 -7.29 19.41 24.20
C MET A 254 -8.46 19.51 23.22
N ALA A 255 -8.18 19.68 21.92
CA ALA A 255 -9.22 19.66 20.88
C ALA A 255 -9.99 18.32 20.89
N ALA A 256 -9.27 17.20 20.97
CA ALA A 256 -9.90 15.87 21.07
C ALA A 256 -10.74 15.70 22.34
N VAL A 257 -10.22 16.14 23.50
CA VAL A 257 -10.93 16.07 24.79
C VAL A 257 -12.20 16.92 24.76
N GLN A 258 -12.11 18.16 24.30
CA GLN A 258 -13.24 19.08 24.22
C GLN A 258 -14.32 18.57 23.27
N ALA A 259 -13.94 18.11 22.08
CA ALA A 259 -14.86 17.53 21.10
C ALA A 259 -15.60 16.32 21.68
N LYS A 260 -14.89 15.43 22.40
CA LYS A 260 -15.49 14.28 23.07
C LYS A 260 -16.48 14.69 24.16
N MET A 261 -16.14 15.69 24.99
CA MET A 261 -17.05 16.22 26.02
C MET A 261 -18.30 16.87 25.42
N ALA A 262 -18.14 17.57 24.28
CA ALA A 262 -19.22 18.24 23.57
C ALA A 262 -20.04 17.31 22.65
N LYS A 263 -19.64 16.04 22.49
CA LYS A 263 -20.20 15.09 21.51
C LYS A 263 -20.20 15.65 20.07
N GLN A 264 -19.10 16.30 19.69
CA GLN A 264 -18.88 16.90 18.38
C GLN A 264 -17.60 16.33 17.74
N ALA A 265 -17.41 16.57 16.44
CA ALA A 265 -16.18 16.23 15.74
C ALA A 265 -15.05 17.19 16.13
N ALA A 266 -13.84 16.67 16.34
CA ALA A 266 -12.66 17.49 16.55
C ALA A 266 -12.14 18.03 15.22
N ALA A 267 -11.66 19.28 15.21
CA ALA A 267 -10.91 19.84 14.10
C ALA A 267 -9.42 19.86 14.44
N PHE A 268 -8.61 19.25 13.58
CA PHE A 268 -7.15 19.21 13.74
C PHE A 268 -6.49 19.99 12.60
N PRO A 269 -5.43 20.77 12.88
CA PRO A 269 -4.59 21.35 11.84
C PRO A 269 -3.98 20.27 10.95
N ASP A 270 -3.66 20.65 9.73
CA ASP A 270 -2.93 19.78 8.81
C ASP A 270 -1.49 19.52 9.29
N LEU A 271 -0.92 18.39 8.87
CA LEU A 271 0.39 17.94 9.33
C LEU A 271 1.52 18.86 8.89
N LEU A 272 1.45 19.27 7.62
CA LEU A 272 2.37 20.22 7.02
C LEU A 272 1.65 21.57 6.88
N ARG A 273 2.40 22.66 6.80
CA ARG A 273 1.82 23.95 6.47
C ARG A 273 1.59 24.03 4.96
N SER A 274 0.45 24.55 4.53
CA SER A 274 0.27 25.02 3.17
C SER A 274 1.28 26.14 2.92
N THR A 275 2.15 25.95 1.92
CA THR A 275 3.05 27.00 1.41
C THR A 275 2.30 28.05 0.64
#